data_AF-A0AA44VT80-F1
#
_entry.id   AF-A0AA44VT80-F1
#
_cell.length_a   1.000
_cell.length_b   1.000
_cell.length_c   1.000
_cell.angle_alpha   90.00
_cell.angle_beta   90.00
_cell.angle_gamma   90.00
#
_symmetry.space_group_name_H-M   'P 1'
#
loop_
_entity.id
_entity.type
_entity.pdbx_description
1 polymer ?
#
loop_
_entity_poly.entity_id
_entity_poly.type
_entity_poly.pdbx_seq_one_letter_code
_entity_poly.pdbx_strand_id
1 'polypeptide(L)'
;MKKAWGQVKYRNKIKTEDKVTLNLVVDKSTSKNLKTLSKEFDMPVNKIITMMSNQYVSKIKELKSKKAQADREQERRFEKLI
;
A
#
# COMPACT_ATOMS: atom_id res chain seq x y z
N MET A 1 -16.64 -32.94 13.59
CA MET A 1 -15.74 -31.84 13.99
C MET A 1 -14.84 -31.33 12.84
N LYS A 2 -15.35 -31.11 11.62
CA LYS A 2 -14.54 -30.63 10.48
C LYS A 2 -14.56 -29.10 10.26
N LYS A 3 -15.54 -28.38 10.81
CA LYS A 3 -15.72 -26.93 10.57
C LYS A 3 -14.67 -26.03 11.26
N ALA A 4 -14.05 -26.49 12.35
CA ALA A 4 -13.12 -25.70 13.14
C ALA A 4 -11.67 -25.68 12.59
N TRP A 5 -11.24 -26.72 11.86
CA TRP A 5 -9.86 -26.84 11.36
C TRP A 5 -9.47 -25.73 10.39
N GLY A 6 -10.39 -25.32 9.51
CA GLY A 6 -10.17 -24.21 8.59
C GLY A 6 -9.98 -22.87 9.32
N GLN A 7 -10.76 -22.63 10.39
CA GLN A 7 -10.65 -21.42 11.21
C GLN A 7 -9.36 -21.41 12.04
N VAL A 8 -8.94 -22.54 12.60
CA VAL A 8 -7.68 -22.66 13.34
C VAL A 8 -6.49 -22.40 12.41
N LYS A 9 -6.49 -22.97 11.20
CA LYS A 9 -5.44 -22.72 10.20
C LYS A 9 -5.36 -21.25 9.78
N TYR A 10 -6.51 -20.61 9.57
CA TYR A 10 -6.57 -19.19 9.22
C TYR A 10 -6.06 -18.28 10.36
N ARG A 11 -6.48 -18.54 11.61
CA ARG A 11 -6.01 -17.81 12.79
C ARG A 11 -4.51 -17.98 13.03
N ASN A 12 -3.99 -19.20 12.85
CA ASN A 12 -2.57 -19.45 12.96
C ASN A 12 -1.81 -18.68 11.89
N LYS A 13 -2.26 -18.70 10.63
CA LYS A 13 -1.65 -17.93 9.54
C LYS A 13 -1.54 -16.44 9.85
N ILE A 14 -2.61 -15.83 10.36
CA ILE A 14 -2.63 -14.41 10.80
C ILE A 14 -1.57 -14.15 11.88
N LYS A 15 -1.52 -15.01 12.90
CA LYS A 15 -0.61 -14.85 14.05
C LYS A 15 0.86 -15.10 13.70
N THR A 16 1.15 -16.09 12.85
CA THR A 16 2.54 -16.45 12.51
C THR A 16 3.12 -15.62 11.37
N GLU A 17 2.28 -15.09 10.46
CA GLU A 17 2.75 -14.32 9.31
C GLU A 17 2.59 -12.79 9.49
N ASP A 18 2.26 -12.33 10.71
CA ASP A 18 1.97 -10.92 11.05
C ASP A 18 1.00 -10.23 10.06
N LYS A 19 -0.08 -10.94 9.71
CA LYS A 19 -1.08 -10.45 8.76
C LYS A 19 -2.32 -9.98 9.48
N VAL A 20 -2.85 -8.83 9.08
CA VAL A 20 -4.12 -8.31 9.57
C VAL A 20 -5.19 -8.31 8.48
N THR A 21 -6.45 -8.45 8.88
CA THR A 21 -7.59 -8.36 7.96
C THR A 21 -8.01 -6.90 7.81
N LEU A 22 -8.19 -6.46 6.57
CA LEU A 22 -8.65 -5.11 6.23
C LEU A 22 -10.06 -5.19 5.61
N ASN A 23 -11.06 -4.65 6.31
CA ASN A 23 -12.44 -4.57 5.83
C ASN A 23 -12.68 -3.18 5.23
N LEU A 24 -12.83 -3.10 3.91
CA LEU A 24 -13.00 -1.83 3.19
C LEU A 24 -14.38 -1.75 2.55
N VAL A 25 -14.99 -0.57 2.62
CA VAL A 25 -16.15 -0.19 1.82
C VAL A 25 -15.64 0.67 0.66
N VAL A 26 -15.91 0.24 -0.57
CA VAL A 26 -15.47 0.91 -1.80
C VAL A 26 -16.59 0.94 -2.82
N ASP A 27 -16.49 1.85 -3.78
CA ASP A 27 -17.42 1.92 -4.89
C ASP A 27 -17.40 0.64 -5.75
N LYS A 28 -18.55 0.37 -6.40
CA LYS A 28 -18.68 -0.77 -7.31
C LYS A 28 -17.65 -0.73 -8.45
N SER A 29 -17.34 0.46 -8.97
CA SER A 29 -16.32 0.66 -10.01
C SER A 29 -14.94 0.22 -9.50
N THR A 30 -14.56 0.64 -8.30
CA THR A 30 -13.29 0.25 -7.66
C THR A 30 -13.20 -1.26 -7.45
N SER A 31 -14.29 -1.90 -6.99
CA SER A 31 -14.33 -3.35 -6.85
C SER A 31 -14.13 -4.08 -8.18
N LYS A 32 -14.75 -3.59 -9.27
CA LYS A 32 -14.56 -4.14 -10.62
C LYS A 32 -13.11 -3.97 -11.08
N ASN A 33 -12.53 -2.79 -10.92
CA ASN A 33 -11.15 -2.51 -11.31
C ASN A 33 -10.17 -3.42 -10.57
N LEU A 34 -10.33 -3.61 -9.25
CA LEU A 34 -9.50 -4.52 -8.47
C LEU A 34 -9.60 -5.97 -8.95
N LYS A 35 -10.80 -6.42 -9.34
CA LYS A 35 -10.99 -7.75 -9.91
C LYS A 35 -10.34 -7.89 -11.29
N THR A 36 -10.43 -6.88 -12.14
CA THR A 36 -9.74 -6.87 -13.44
C THR A 36 -8.23 -6.95 -13.23
N LEU A 37 -7.65 -6.09 -12.40
CA LEU A 37 -6.22 -6.11 -12.08
C LEU A 37 -5.79 -7.47 -11.50
N SER A 38 -6.60 -8.04 -10.61
CA SER A 38 -6.33 -9.36 -10.06
C SER A 38 -6.22 -10.45 -11.14
N LYS A 39 -7.04 -10.38 -12.19
CA LYS A 39 -6.98 -11.31 -13.33
C LYS A 39 -5.78 -11.04 -14.24
N GLU A 40 -5.59 -9.78 -14.64
CA GLU A 40 -4.50 -9.38 -15.56
C GLU A 40 -3.12 -9.76 -15.01
N PHE A 41 -2.93 -9.61 -13.71
CA PHE A 41 -1.66 -9.88 -13.05
C PHE A 41 -1.57 -11.28 -12.42
N ASP A 42 -2.60 -12.12 -12.56
CA ASP A 42 -2.75 -13.42 -11.90
C ASP A 42 -2.36 -13.37 -10.40
N MET A 43 -2.91 -12.38 -9.70
CA MET A 43 -2.59 -12.11 -8.30
C MET A 43 -3.85 -11.84 -7.49
N PRO A 44 -3.91 -12.25 -6.21
CA PRO A 44 -5.06 -11.95 -5.37
C PRO A 44 -5.16 -10.46 -5.08
N VAL A 45 -6.39 -9.95 -4.93
CA VAL A 45 -6.69 -8.53 -4.69
C VAL A 45 -5.90 -7.94 -3.53
N ASN A 46 -5.69 -8.69 -2.45
CA ASN A 46 -4.90 -8.20 -1.32
C ASN A 46 -3.43 -7.89 -1.70
N LYS A 47 -2.81 -8.70 -2.57
CA LYS A 47 -1.44 -8.47 -3.04
C LYS A 47 -1.38 -7.24 -3.96
N ILE A 48 -2.38 -7.06 -4.82
CA ILE A 48 -2.53 -5.84 -5.63
C ILE A 48 -2.61 -4.60 -4.74
N ILE A 49 -3.48 -4.63 -3.71
CA ILE A 49 -3.63 -3.51 -2.75
C ILE A 49 -2.32 -3.24 -2.02
N THR A 50 -1.58 -4.27 -1.58
CA THR A 50 -0.28 -4.11 -0.93
C THR A 50 0.73 -3.43 -1.86
N MET A 51 0.83 -3.88 -3.12
CA MET A 51 1.74 -3.29 -4.11
C MET A 51 1.42 -1.82 -4.36
N MET A 52 0.14 -1.50 -4.61
CA MET A 52 -0.31 -0.12 -4.86
C MET A 52 -0.05 0.78 -3.65
N SER A 53 -0.36 0.31 -2.44
CA SER A 53 -0.13 1.07 -1.21
C SER A 53 1.34 1.39 -1.00
N ASN A 54 2.22 0.39 -1.17
CA ASN A 54 3.66 0.57 -1.03
C ASN A 54 4.22 1.56 -2.06
N GLN A 55 3.77 1.46 -3.32
CA GLN A 55 4.18 2.36 -4.37
C GLN A 55 3.76 3.81 -4.06
N TYR A 56 2.52 4.02 -3.61
CA TYR A 56 2.03 5.35 -3.23
C TYR A 56 2.80 5.94 -2.05
N VAL A 57 3.04 5.16 -0.99
CA VAL A 57 3.83 5.61 0.17
C VAL A 57 5.25 5.99 -0.24
N SER A 58 5.89 5.17 -1.07
CA SER A 58 7.23 5.44 -1.60
C SER A 58 7.27 6.76 -2.37
N LYS A 59 6.30 6.95 -3.28
CA LYS A 59 6.19 8.17 -4.07
C LYS A 59 5.96 9.42 -3.21
N ILE A 60 5.14 9.32 -2.16
CA ILE A 60 4.92 10.43 -1.21
C ILE A 60 6.24 10.80 -0.50
N LYS A 61 7.02 9.80 -0.07
CA LYS A 61 8.33 10.04 0.57
C LYS A 61 9.29 10.74 -0.40
N GLU A 62 9.37 10.26 -1.64
CA GLU A 62 10.21 10.86 -2.68
C GLU A 62 9.83 12.33 -2.93
N LEU A 63 8.54 12.63 -3.06
CA LEU A 63 8.05 13.99 -3.28
C LEU A 63 8.39 14.92 -2.10
N LYS A 64 8.25 14.44 -0.86
CA LYS A 64 8.64 15.20 0.34
C LYS A 64 10.14 15.50 0.36
N SER A 65 10.98 14.52 0.01
CA SER A 65 12.43 14.69 -0.05
C SER A 65 12.82 15.71 -1.13
N LYS A 66 12.22 15.63 -2.32
CA LYS A 66 12.45 16.58 -3.42
C LYS A 66 12.06 18.01 -3.01
N LYS A 67 10.92 18.18 -2.33
CA LYS A 67 10.51 19.48 -1.80
C LYS A 67 11.53 20.03 -0.80
N ALA A 68 11.92 19.23 0.19
CA ALA A 68 12.90 19.65 1.19
C ALA A 68 14.27 20.01 0.57
N GLN A 69 14.68 19.31 -0.49
CA GLN A 69 15.89 19.66 -1.24
C GLN A 69 15.75 20.98 -1.98
N ALA A 70 14.61 21.21 -2.64
CA ALA A 70 14.33 22.48 -3.32
C ALA A 70 14.30 23.66 -2.35
N ASP A 71 13.64 23.51 -1.20
CA ASP A 71 13.56 24.54 -0.14
C ASP A 71 14.98 24.90 0.36
N ARG A 72 15.83 23.90 0.65
CA ARG A 72 17.24 24.12 1.05
C ARG A 72 18.09 24.77 -0.03
N GLU A 73 17.87 24.41 -1.29
CA GLU A 73 18.60 25.02 -2.41
C GLU A 73 18.21 26.49 -2.58
N GLN A 74 16.93 26.81 -2.38
CA GLN A 74 16.44 28.19 -2.41
C GLN A 74 17.06 29.01 -1.27
N GLU A 75 17.08 28.50 -0.04
CA GLU A 75 17.76 29.14 1.10
C GLU A 75 19.23 29.44 0.79
N ARG A 76 19.99 28.45 0.30
CA ARG A 76 21.40 28.64 -0.09
C ARG A 76 21.59 29.68 -1.19
N ARG A 77 20.63 29.81 -2.11
CA ARG A 77 20.69 30.83 -3.18
C ARG A 77 20.45 32.23 -2.60
N PHE A 78 19.53 32.37 -1.66
CA PHE A 78 19.32 33.64 -0.94
C PHE A 78 20.54 34.02 -0.10
N GLU A 79 21.16 33.09 0.62
CA GLU A 79 22.38 33.34 1.40
C GLU A 79 23.55 33.82 0.54
N LYS A 80 23.66 33.38 -0.71
CA LYS A 80 24.71 33.82 -1.65
C LYS A 80 24.49 35.22 -2.22
N LEU A 81 23.31 35.80 -2.03
CA LEU A 81 22.94 37.13 -2.56
C LEU A 81 23.08 38.25 -1.52
N ILE A 82 23.38 37.91 -0.26
CA ILE A 82 23.63 38.82 0.86
C ILE A 82 25.14 38.87 1.11
#